data_AF-A0AAU9MVF1-F1
#
_entry.id   AF-A0AAU9MVF1-F1
#
_cell.length_a   1.000
_cell.length_b   1.000
_cell.length_c   1.000
_cell.angle_alpha   90.00
_cell.angle_beta   90.00
_cell.angle_gamma   90.00
#
_symmetry.space_group_name_H-M   'P 1'
#
loop_
_entity.id
_entity.type
_entity.pdbx_description
1 polymer ?
#
loop_
_entity_poly.entity_id
_entity_poly.type
_entity_poly.pdbx_seq_one_letter_code
_entity_poly.pdbx_strand_id
1 'polypeptide(L)'
;MSGDNVHRSMMEGVHFADGIQNIVASEGDKRMSRSVNMDTWKSFFARFGMVEIELSDSCLYQAQLVLLRFSCANYCMLENNGKCLIIGWKGTPLHSLSTWKFI
;
A
#
# COMPACT_ATOMS: atom_id res chain seq x y z
N MET A 1 19.95 4.79 -13.21
CA MET A 1 19.63 3.35 -13.16
C MET A 1 19.87 2.80 -14.56
N SER A 2 20.68 1.75 -14.73
CA SER A 2 20.89 1.17 -16.06
C SER A 2 19.62 0.46 -16.54
N GLY A 3 19.39 0.44 -17.85
CA GLY A 3 18.27 -0.29 -18.45
C GLY A 3 18.31 -1.79 -18.16
N ASP A 4 19.52 -2.35 -18.02
CA ASP A 4 19.77 -3.80 -17.92
C ASP A 4 19.82 -4.32 -16.47
N ASN A 5 19.14 -3.65 -15.52
CA ASN A 5 19.11 -4.14 -14.15
C ASN A 5 18.18 -5.37 -14.02
N VAL A 6 18.76 -6.54 -13.77
CA VAL A 6 18.03 -7.82 -13.69
C VAL A 6 16.91 -7.80 -12.63
N HIS A 7 17.14 -7.17 -11.47
CA HIS A 7 16.12 -7.09 -10.42
C HIS A 7 14.93 -6.23 -10.84
N ARG A 8 15.18 -5.12 -11.56
CA ARG A 8 14.13 -4.31 -12.15
C ARG A 8 13.35 -5.09 -13.20
N SER A 9 14.04 -5.76 -14.12
CA SER A 9 13.39 -6.57 -15.17
C SER A 9 12.54 -7.68 -14.58
N MET A 10 12.98 -8.32 -13.50
CA MET A 10 12.18 -9.34 -12.81
C MET A 10 10.96 -8.74 -12.09
N MET A 11 11.12 -7.59 -11.43
CA MET A 11 10.01 -6.88 -10.79
C MET A 11 8.93 -6.48 -11.81
N GLU A 12 9.34 -5.89 -12.94
CA GLU A 12 8.44 -5.43 -14.00
C GLU A 12 7.81 -6.60 -14.78
N GLY A 13 8.64 -7.51 -15.28
CA GLY A 13 8.25 -8.55 -16.24
C GLY A 13 7.59 -9.79 -15.63
N VAL A 14 7.75 -10.02 -14.33
CA VAL A 14 7.08 -11.12 -13.62
C VAL A 14 5.98 -10.57 -12.74
N HIS A 15 6.35 -9.83 -11.69
CA HIS A 15 5.39 -9.49 -10.64
C HIS A 15 4.36 -8.43 -11.07
N PHE A 16 4.79 -7.33 -11.68
CA PHE A 16 3.84 -6.32 -12.15
C PHE A 16 3.06 -6.78 -13.37
N ALA A 17 3.70 -7.50 -14.30
CA ALA A 17 3.02 -8.10 -15.45
C ALA A 17 1.89 -9.04 -15.01
N ASP A 18 2.15 -9.97 -14.09
CA ASP A 18 1.13 -10.90 -13.57
C ASP A 18 0.00 -10.16 -12.86
N GLY A 19 0.33 -9.15 -12.05
CA GLY A 19 -0.65 -8.31 -11.37
C GLY A 19 -1.56 -7.57 -12.35
N ILE A 20 -0.98 -6.93 -13.37
CA ILE A 20 -1.72 -6.21 -14.43
C ILE A 20 -2.59 -7.19 -15.21
N GLN A 21 -2.06 -8.33 -15.62
CA GLN A 21 -2.81 -9.35 -16.35
C GLN A 21 -3.99 -9.87 -15.52
N ASN A 22 -3.79 -10.10 -14.22
CA ASN A 22 -4.88 -10.54 -13.36
C ASN A 22 -5.96 -9.46 -13.22
N ILE A 23 -5.58 -8.19 -13.06
CA ILE A 23 -6.53 -7.07 -12.93
C ILE A 23 -7.35 -6.86 -14.22
N VAL A 24 -6.68 -6.89 -15.38
CA VAL A 24 -7.25 -6.45 -16.66
C VAL A 24 -7.89 -7.60 -17.46
N ALA A 25 -7.30 -8.79 -17.44
CA ALA A 25 -7.69 -9.88 -18.35
C ALA A 25 -8.41 -11.05 -17.65
N SER A 26 -8.39 -11.12 -16.32
CA SER A 26 -9.10 -12.17 -15.57
C SER A 26 -10.46 -11.67 -15.09
N GLU A 27 -11.45 -12.56 -15.07
CA GLU A 27 -12.83 -12.24 -14.67
C GLU A 27 -13.37 -13.22 -13.64
N GLY A 28 -14.45 -12.82 -12.94
CA GLY A 28 -15.10 -13.65 -11.93
C GLY A 28 -14.10 -14.17 -10.89
N ASP A 29 -14.22 -15.43 -10.49
CA ASP A 29 -13.36 -16.03 -9.47
C ASP A 29 -11.88 -16.14 -9.88
N LYS A 30 -11.56 -15.99 -11.18
CA LYS A 30 -10.17 -15.97 -11.66
C LYS A 30 -9.47 -14.65 -11.38
N ARG A 31 -10.22 -13.56 -11.20
CA ARG A 31 -9.65 -12.26 -10.82
C ARG A 31 -9.42 -12.20 -9.33
N MET A 32 -8.15 -12.26 -8.93
CA MET A 32 -7.70 -12.28 -7.54
C MET A 32 -7.34 -10.87 -7.03
N SER A 33 -6.66 -10.09 -7.86
CA SER A 33 -6.27 -8.71 -7.57
C SER A 33 -7.48 -7.79 -7.67
N ARG A 34 -8.03 -7.43 -6.51
CA ARG A 34 -9.23 -6.60 -6.38
C ARG A 34 -9.01 -5.48 -5.35
N SER A 35 -7.87 -4.81 -5.45
CA SER A 35 -7.52 -3.70 -4.55
C SER A 35 -8.61 -2.64 -4.57
N VAL A 36 -9.03 -2.23 -3.37
CA VAL A 36 -10.01 -1.16 -3.16
C VAL A 36 -9.38 -0.07 -2.29
N ASN A 37 -9.99 1.11 -2.28
CA ASN A 37 -9.53 2.20 -1.45
C ASN A 37 -9.73 1.91 0.05
N MET A 38 -9.05 2.68 0.89
CA MET A 38 -9.11 2.52 2.34
C MET A 38 -10.53 2.74 2.89
N ASP A 39 -11.32 3.65 2.31
CA ASP A 39 -12.68 3.92 2.80
C ASP A 39 -13.63 2.73 2.59
N THR A 40 -13.42 1.94 1.54
CA THR A 40 -14.13 0.67 1.34
C THR A 40 -13.80 -0.32 2.45
N TRP A 41 -12.52 -0.44 2.83
CA TRP A 41 -12.11 -1.27 3.96
C TRP A 41 -12.67 -0.76 5.29
N LYS A 42 -12.66 0.55 5.54
CA LYS A 42 -13.25 1.15 6.74
C LYS A 42 -14.73 0.81 6.87
N SER A 43 -15.48 0.97 5.78
CA SER A 43 -16.90 0.64 5.71
C SER A 43 -17.15 -0.86 5.90
N PHE A 44 -16.28 -1.71 5.34
CA PHE A 44 -16.37 -3.15 5.47
C PHE A 44 -16.16 -3.61 6.91
N PHE A 45 -15.09 -3.17 7.57
CA PHE A 45 -14.78 -3.58 8.96
C PHE A 45 -15.78 -3.04 9.98
N ALA A 46 -16.34 -1.85 9.76
CA ALA A 46 -17.39 -1.29 10.62
C ALA A 46 -18.62 -2.22 10.70
N ARG A 47 -18.95 -2.95 9.62
CA ARG A 47 -20.07 -3.91 9.60
C ARG A 47 -19.86 -5.10 10.54
N PHE A 48 -18.61 -5.37 10.94
CA PHE A 48 -18.24 -6.43 11.87
C PHE A 48 -17.95 -5.90 13.29
N GLY A 49 -18.37 -4.67 13.60
CA GLY A 49 -18.15 -4.07 14.93
C GLY A 49 -16.71 -3.72 15.23
N MET A 50 -15.87 -3.56 14.20
CA MET A 50 -14.49 -3.15 14.36
C MET A 50 -14.36 -1.63 14.24
N VAL A 51 -13.47 -1.05 15.03
CA VAL A 51 -13.11 0.36 14.95
C VAL A 51 -11.62 0.54 14.70
N GLU A 52 -11.32 1.55 13.89
CA GLU A 52 -9.94 1.94 13.60
C GLU A 52 -9.31 2.57 14.84
N ILE A 53 -8.08 2.14 15.14
CA ILE A 53 -7.24 2.72 16.19
C ILE A 53 -6.04 3.42 15.57
N GLU A 54 -5.52 4.40 16.29
CA GLU A 54 -4.40 5.21 15.82
C GLU A 54 -3.10 4.41 15.85
N LEU A 55 -2.25 4.62 14.85
CA LEU A 55 -0.87 4.14 14.87
C LEU A 55 -0.08 4.92 15.91
N SER A 56 0.77 4.25 16.68
CA SER A 56 1.62 4.96 17.64
C SER A 56 2.60 5.89 16.94
N ASP A 57 2.94 7.00 17.59
CA ASP A 57 3.99 7.93 17.12
C ASP A 57 5.31 7.22 16.87
N SER A 58 5.62 6.20 17.68
CA SER A 58 6.83 5.39 17.51
C SER A 58 6.84 4.62 16.18
N CYS A 59 5.68 4.14 15.71
CA CYS A 59 5.56 3.46 14.42
C CYS A 59 5.79 4.44 13.27
N LEU A 60 5.20 5.63 13.33
CA LEU A 60 5.37 6.68 12.32
C LEU A 60 6.83 7.15 12.27
N TYR A 61 7.45 7.35 13.43
CA TYR A 61 8.86 7.72 13.54
C TYR A 61 9.77 6.65 12.91
N GLN A 62 9.54 5.36 13.21
CA GLN A 62 10.32 4.28 12.61
C GLN A 62 10.15 4.21 11.09
N ALA A 63 8.92 4.38 10.58
CA ALA A 63 8.67 4.42 9.14
C ALA A 63 9.44 5.56 8.45
N GLN A 64 9.48 6.75 9.07
CA GLN A 64 10.27 7.88 8.58
C GLN A 64 11.77 7.56 8.57
N LEU A 65 12.31 6.98 9.65
CA LEU A 65 13.73 6.59 9.70
C LEU A 65 14.11 5.59 8.61
N VAL A 66 13.23 4.63 8.30
CA VAL A 66 13.45 3.66 7.22
C VAL A 66 13.50 4.37 5.87
N LEU A 67 12.58 5.30 5.60
CA LEU A 67 12.58 6.05 4.34
C LEU A 67 13.87 6.84 4.14
N LEU A 68 14.38 7.49 5.19
CA LEU A 68 15.61 8.28 5.13
C LEU A 68 16.85 7.46 4.74
N ARG A 69 16.79 6.12 4.80
CA ARG A 69 17.89 5.24 4.34
C ARG A 69 17.97 5.10 2.83
N PHE A 70 16.94 5.51 2.09
CA PHE A 70 16.89 5.38 0.64
C PHE A 70 17.13 6.73 -0.04
N SER A 71 17.94 6.74 -1.10
CA SER A 71 18.21 7.95 -1.88
C SER A 71 16.97 8.55 -2.54
N CYS A 72 15.90 7.77 -2.68
CA CYS A 72 14.61 8.19 -3.20
C CYS A 72 13.63 8.72 -2.16
N ALA A 73 14.04 8.92 -0.89
CA ALA A 73 13.17 9.35 0.21
C ALA A 73 12.29 10.57 -0.14
N ASN A 74 12.85 11.55 -0.85
CA ASN A 74 12.13 12.78 -1.25
C ASN A 74 10.98 12.54 -2.24
N TYR A 75 10.90 11.36 -2.85
CA TYR A 75 9.80 10.96 -3.72
C TYR A 75 8.79 10.04 -3.00
N CYS A 76 9.16 9.49 -1.85
CA CYS A 76 8.25 8.70 -1.02
C CYS A 76 7.36 9.63 -0.19
N MET A 77 6.14 9.17 0.07
CA MET A 77 5.13 9.92 0.82
C MET A 77 4.65 9.04 1.98
N LEU A 78 4.59 9.63 3.18
CA LEU A 78 3.96 9.05 4.38
C LEU A 78 2.96 10.07 4.91
N GLU A 79 1.68 9.81 4.71
CA GLU A 79 0.60 10.74 5.06
C GLU A 79 -0.46 10.05 5.92
N ASN A 80 -0.91 10.72 6.98
CA ASN A 80 -2.01 10.22 7.78
C ASN A 80 -3.35 10.47 7.06
N ASN A 81 -4.21 9.46 6.98
CA ASN A 81 -5.59 9.57 6.48
C ASN A 81 -6.57 9.12 7.57
N GLY A 82 -6.90 10.05 8.48
CA GLY A 82 -7.57 9.70 9.72
C GLY A 82 -6.60 8.97 10.65
N LYS A 83 -6.89 7.72 11.00
CA LYS A 83 -6.06 6.90 11.91
C LYS A 83 -5.13 5.92 11.19
N CYS A 84 -5.18 5.84 9.86
CA CYS A 84 -4.26 5.02 9.06
C CYS A 84 -3.16 5.84 8.41
N LEU A 85 -2.10 5.14 8.02
CA LEU A 85 -0.98 5.67 7.26
C LEU A 85 -1.10 5.30 5.78
N ILE A 86 -0.96 6.29 4.91
CA ILE A 86 -0.86 6.14 3.46
C ILE A 86 0.61 6.23 3.05
N ILE A 87 1.05 5.24 2.28
CA ILE A 87 2.38 5.17 1.69
C ILE A 87 2.23 5.43 0.20
N GLY A 88 2.97 6.40 -0.33
CA GLY A 88 2.87 6.79 -1.73
C GLY A 88 4.19 7.14 -2.38
N TRP A 89 4.12 7.43 -3.68
CA TRP A 89 5.24 7.84 -4.51
C TRP A 89 4.84 9.03 -5.38
N LYS A 90 5.56 10.16 -5.25
CA LYS A 90 5.32 11.40 -6.01
C LYS A 90 3.86 11.84 -6.02
N GLY A 91 3.23 11.84 -4.84
CA GLY A 91 1.82 12.21 -4.66
C GLY A 91 0.81 11.13 -5.10
N THR A 92 1.26 9.97 -5.57
CA THR A 92 0.38 8.83 -5.90
C THR A 92 0.33 7.86 -4.71
N PRO A 93 -0.83 7.66 -4.07
CA PRO A 93 -0.99 6.64 -3.03
C PRO A 93 -0.77 5.22 -3.60
N LEU A 94 0.01 4.39 -2.91
CA LEU A 94 0.30 3.02 -3.31
C LEU A 94 -0.24 2.00 -2.31
N HIS A 95 0.00 2.22 -1.02
CA HIS A 95 -0.41 1.30 0.05
C HIS A 95 -1.02 2.06 1.23
N SER A 96 -1.79 1.34 2.04
CA SER A 96 -2.37 1.83 3.29
C SER A 96 -2.08 0.85 4.43
N LEU A 97 -1.73 1.36 5.60
CA LEU A 97 -1.52 0.58 6.83
C LEU A 97 -2.47 1.09 7.90
N SER A 98 -3.27 0.20 8.48
CA SER A 98 -4.27 0.52 9.50
C SER A 98 -4.30 -0.54 10.60
N THR A 99 -4.77 -0.14 11.77
CA THR A 99 -4.92 -1.00 12.94
C THR A 99 -6.36 -0.95 13.43
N TRP A 100 -6.85 -2.09 13.94
CA TRP A 100 -8.26 -2.28 14.25
C TRP A 100 -8.43 -3.03 15.56
N LYS A 101 -9.52 -2.74 16.28
CA LYS A 101 -9.98 -3.55 17.41
C LYS A 101 -11.47 -3.83 17.30
N PHE A 102 -11.92 -4.95 17.84
CA PHE A 102 -13.34 -5.18 18.09
C PHE A 102 -13.84 -4.29 19.23
N ILE A 103 -15.08 -3.84 19.13
CA ILE A 103 -15.84 -3.30 20.26
C ILE A 103 -16.39 -4.46 21.09
#